data_AF-A0A955KTL2-F1
#
_entry.id   AF-A0A955KTL2-F1
#
_cell.length_a   1.000
_cell.length_b   1.000
_cell.length_c   1.000
_cell.angle_alpha   90.00
_cell.angle_beta   90.00
_cell.angle_gamma   90.00
#
_symmetry.space_group_name_H-M   'P 1'
#
loop_
_entity.id
_entity.type
_entity.pdbx_description
1 polymer ?
#
loop_
_entity_poly.entity_id
_entity_poly.type
_entity_poly.pdbx_seq_one_letter_code
_entity_poly.pdbx_strand_id
1 'polypeptide(L)'
;MKKNTIKYIIGLTIIVALRLIPHPPNTEPIMTTMMPFSRKWGKWSGLVFGVLAIIAYDFLTQTLGVWTLITATSYGLLGLLAGIYFSKQKGNNVWGYVTFAVVGTLLYDAFTGFTIGPLFFYQSFSEAFFGQIPFTLYHLSGNVVLSFILSPLIYQWVIANPKLETNYIMQKLALK
;
A
#
# COMPACT_ATOMS: atom_id res chain seq x y z
N MET A 1 -19.61 8.39 -6.16
CA MET A 1 -18.14 8.60 -6.28
C MET A 1 -17.60 9.94 -5.72
N LYS A 2 -18.40 10.98 -5.44
CA LYS A 2 -17.87 12.32 -5.10
C LYS A 2 -17.43 12.55 -3.64
N LYS A 3 -17.96 11.81 -2.65
CA LYS A 3 -17.84 12.16 -1.21
C LYS A 3 -16.43 12.01 -0.61
N ASN A 4 -15.59 11.12 -1.14
CA ASN A 4 -14.32 10.73 -0.49
C ASN A 4 -13.07 10.94 -1.36
N THR A 5 -13.21 11.61 -2.51
CA THR A 5 -12.11 11.88 -3.45
C THR A 5 -10.94 12.58 -2.76
N ILE A 6 -11.21 13.58 -1.91
CA ILE A 6 -10.15 14.32 -1.21
C ILE A 6 -9.34 13.40 -0.29
N LYS A 7 -10.00 12.48 0.44
CA LYS A 7 -9.30 11.50 1.28
C LYS A 7 -8.39 10.58 0.47
N TYR A 8 -8.84 10.20 -0.73
CA TYR A 8 -8.04 9.42 -1.69
C TYR A 8 -6.80 10.18 -2.16
N ILE A 9 -6.97 11.44 -2.55
CA ILE A 9 -5.88 12.32 -2.98
C ILE A 9 -4.88 12.47 -1.83
N ILE A 10 -5.35 12.78 -0.62
CA ILE A 10 -4.49 12.90 0.57
C ILE A 10 -3.70 11.61 0.79
N GLY A 11 -4.35 10.44 0.74
CA GLY A 11 -3.67 9.14 0.88
C GLY A 11 -2.59 8.93 -0.17
N LEU A 12 -2.90 9.17 -1.44
CA LEU A 12 -1.96 9.05 -2.56
C LEU A 12 -0.78 10.03 -2.42
N THR A 13 -1.05 11.28 -2.04
CA THR A 13 -0.01 12.28 -1.80
C THR A 13 0.90 11.87 -0.65
N ILE A 14 0.34 11.36 0.46
CA ILE A 14 1.14 10.89 1.61
C ILE A 14 2.07 9.76 1.17
N ILE A 15 1.57 8.73 0.48
CA ILE A 15 2.41 7.60 0.10
C ILE A 15 3.49 8.02 -0.90
N VAL A 16 3.14 8.82 -1.91
CA VAL A 16 4.12 9.33 -2.88
C VAL A 16 5.18 10.17 -2.17
N ALA A 17 4.79 11.09 -1.29
CA ALA A 17 5.73 11.92 -0.55
C ALA A 17 6.66 11.11 0.36
N LEU A 18 6.12 10.11 1.08
CA LEU A 18 6.92 9.25 1.95
C LEU A 18 7.94 8.42 1.16
N ARG A 19 7.59 7.97 -0.06
CA ARG A 19 8.52 7.22 -0.92
C ARG A 19 9.63 8.10 -1.52
N LEU A 20 9.41 9.41 -1.64
CA LEU A 20 10.45 10.33 -2.10
C LEU A 20 11.51 10.65 -1.04
N ILE A 21 11.22 10.39 0.24
CA ILE A 21 12.18 10.56 1.33
C ILE A 21 13.19 9.41 1.28
N PRO A 22 14.50 9.62 1.43
CA PRO A 22 15.47 8.54 1.52
C PRO A 22 15.08 7.55 2.61
N HIS A 23 14.86 6.31 2.19
CA HIS A 23 14.49 5.22 3.06
C HIS A 23 15.22 3.97 2.57
N PRO A 24 15.38 2.97 3.45
CA PRO A 24 15.94 1.71 3.04
C PRO A 24 15.11 1.02 1.94
N PRO A 25 15.75 0.22 1.07
CA PRO A 25 15.05 -0.43 -0.02
C PRO A 25 13.93 -1.32 0.49
N ASN A 26 12.76 -1.23 -0.15
CA ASN A 26 11.56 -2.01 0.15
C ASN A 26 10.95 -1.80 1.54
N THR A 27 11.35 -0.78 2.29
CA THR A 27 10.58 -0.32 3.47
C THR A 27 9.63 0.81 3.08
N GLU A 28 8.85 0.60 2.01
CA GLU A 28 7.91 1.58 1.48
C GLU A 28 6.54 1.45 2.17
N PRO A 29 5.91 2.54 2.63
CA PRO A 29 4.65 2.46 3.36
C PRO A 29 3.42 2.19 2.45
N ILE A 30 3.56 1.55 1.29
CA ILE A 30 2.46 1.35 0.32
C ILE A 30 1.39 0.47 0.93
N MET A 31 1.76 -0.73 1.39
CA MET A 31 0.82 -1.65 2.02
C MET A 31 0.18 -1.01 3.26
N THR A 32 1.02 -0.39 4.09
CA THR A 32 0.61 0.35 5.29
C THR A 32 -0.45 1.42 5.00
N THR A 33 -0.27 2.21 3.94
CA THR A 33 -1.16 3.31 3.58
C THR A 33 -2.42 2.81 2.87
N MET A 34 -2.31 1.74 2.08
CA MET A 34 -3.41 1.14 1.33
C MET A 34 -4.44 0.45 2.24
N MET A 35 -3.99 -0.23 3.30
CA MET A 35 -4.87 -1.04 4.16
C MET A 35 -6.07 -0.27 4.76
N PRO A 36 -5.92 0.96 5.30
CA PRO A 36 -7.06 1.77 5.76
C PRO A 36 -8.12 2.05 4.69
N PHE A 37 -7.69 2.28 3.44
CA PHE A 37 -8.57 2.52 2.30
C PHE A 37 -9.34 1.24 1.94
N SER A 38 -8.61 0.12 1.83
CA SER A 38 -9.21 -1.20 1.62
C SER A 38 -10.20 -1.58 2.72
N ARG A 39 -9.89 -1.28 3.98
CA ARG A 39 -10.77 -1.55 5.12
C ARG A 39 -12.07 -0.76 5.04
N LYS A 40 -12.01 0.53 4.71
CA LYS A 40 -13.20 1.39 4.72
C LYS A 40 -14.08 1.23 3.48
N TRP A 41 -13.47 1.04 2.31
CA TRP A 41 -14.17 1.08 1.02
C TRP A 41 -14.06 -0.22 0.22
N GLY A 42 -13.48 -1.27 0.82
CA GLY A 42 -13.50 -2.63 0.30
C GLY A 42 -12.43 -2.93 -0.76
N LYS A 43 -12.53 -4.13 -1.33
CA LYS A 43 -11.52 -4.74 -2.21
C LYS A 43 -11.15 -3.90 -3.43
N TRP A 44 -12.14 -3.28 -4.09
CA TRP A 44 -11.89 -2.46 -5.28
C TRP A 44 -11.18 -1.16 -4.95
N SER A 45 -11.47 -0.58 -3.78
CA SER A 45 -10.74 0.58 -3.29
C SER A 45 -9.28 0.22 -3.06
N GLY A 46 -9.01 -0.88 -2.37
CA GLY A 46 -7.65 -1.37 -2.17
C GLY A 46 -6.90 -1.58 -3.47
N LEU A 47 -7.51 -2.27 -4.44
CA LEU A 47 -6.92 -2.51 -5.75
C LEU A 47 -6.53 -1.21 -6.46
N VAL A 48 -7.49 -0.30 -6.60
CA VAL A 48 -7.26 0.97 -7.30
C VAL A 48 -6.22 1.80 -6.56
N PHE A 49 -6.23 1.82 -5.23
CA PHE A 49 -5.24 2.56 -4.44
C PHE A 49 -3.83 2.00 -4.66
N GLY A 50 -3.64 0.68 -4.58
CA GLY A 50 -2.35 0.04 -4.79
C GLY A 50 -1.78 0.30 -6.18
N VAL A 51 -2.60 0.15 -7.22
CA VAL A 51 -2.22 0.43 -8.61
C VAL A 51 -1.83 1.89 -8.80
N LEU A 52 -2.68 2.82 -8.34
CA LEU A 52 -2.42 4.25 -8.49
C LEU A 52 -1.20 4.71 -7.70
N ALA A 53 -0.94 4.16 -6.51
CA ALA A 53 0.22 4.52 -5.70
C ALA A 53 1.55 4.17 -6.40
N ILE A 54 1.61 3.03 -7.09
CA ILE A 54 2.77 2.64 -7.89
C ILE A 54 2.90 3.52 -9.12
N ILE A 55 1.85 3.61 -9.95
CA ILE A 55 1.89 4.36 -11.20
C ILE A 55 2.21 5.84 -10.94
N ALA A 56 1.62 6.44 -9.91
CA ALA A 56 1.85 7.85 -9.58
C ALA A 56 3.31 8.11 -9.20
N TYR A 57 3.91 7.27 -8.36
CA TYR A 57 5.32 7.42 -7.99
C TYR A 57 6.23 7.22 -9.20
N ASP A 58 6.09 6.10 -9.92
CA ASP A 58 6.97 5.76 -11.04
C ASP A 58 6.87 6.78 -12.18
N PHE A 59 5.68 7.35 -12.41
CA PHE A 59 5.49 8.45 -13.34
C PHE A 59 6.24 9.71 -12.89
N LEU A 60 6.16 10.08 -11.61
CA LEU A 60 6.82 11.27 -11.06
C LEU A 60 8.34 11.14 -11.02
N THR A 61 8.86 9.94 -10.76
CA THR A 61 10.30 9.65 -10.76
C THR A 61 10.85 9.28 -12.14
N GLN A 62 10.00 9.26 -13.17
CA GLN A 62 10.35 8.87 -14.55
C GLN A 62 10.95 7.45 -14.64
N THR A 63 10.49 6.54 -13.79
CA THR A 63 10.95 5.14 -13.71
C THR A 63 9.92 4.14 -14.24
N LEU A 64 8.98 4.60 -15.06
CA LEU A 64 7.98 3.73 -15.70
C LEU A 64 8.65 2.63 -16.53
N GLY A 65 8.23 1.38 -16.31
CA GLY A 65 8.75 0.24 -17.06
C GLY A 65 8.06 -1.07 -16.72
N VAL A 66 8.68 -2.19 -17.11
CA VAL A 66 8.16 -3.55 -16.82
C VAL A 66 8.00 -3.76 -15.31
N TRP A 67 8.93 -3.22 -14.51
CA TRP A 67 8.84 -3.26 -13.05
C TRP A 67 7.58 -2.56 -12.52
N THR A 68 7.15 -1.45 -13.13
CA THR A 68 5.88 -0.78 -12.79
C THR A 68 4.70 -1.72 -13.00
N LEU A 69 4.67 -2.47 -14.10
CA LEU A 69 3.57 -3.41 -14.38
C LEU A 69 3.52 -4.53 -13.34
N ILE A 70 4.68 -5.08 -12.98
CA ILE A 70 4.81 -6.15 -11.99
C ILE A 70 4.36 -5.65 -10.62
N THR A 71 4.91 -4.51 -10.17
CA THR A 71 4.62 -3.96 -8.84
C THR A 71 3.23 -3.38 -8.71
N ALA A 72 2.70 -2.69 -9.74
CA ALA A 72 1.33 -2.18 -9.74
C ALA A 72 0.31 -3.32 -9.69
N THR A 73 0.54 -4.40 -10.46
CA THR A 73 -0.29 -5.61 -10.39
C THR A 73 -0.20 -6.25 -9.00
N SER A 74 1.01 -6.43 -8.47
CA SER A 74 1.23 -7.07 -7.17
C SER A 74 0.58 -6.30 -6.02
N TYR A 75 0.81 -4.98 -5.94
CA TYR A 75 0.17 -4.13 -4.93
C TYR A 75 -1.32 -3.95 -5.14
N GLY A 76 -1.80 -3.93 -6.39
CA GLY A 76 -3.23 -3.95 -6.70
C GLY A 76 -3.90 -5.22 -6.17
N LEU A 77 -3.29 -6.39 -6.37
CA LEU A 77 -3.78 -7.66 -5.84
C LEU A 77 -3.70 -7.70 -4.31
N LEU A 78 -2.62 -7.22 -3.69
CA LEU A 78 -2.55 -7.07 -2.23
C LEU A 78 -3.66 -6.15 -1.71
N GLY A 79 -3.97 -5.05 -2.41
CA GLY A 79 -5.06 -4.15 -2.05
C GLY A 79 -6.43 -4.82 -2.12
N LEU A 80 -6.66 -5.61 -3.17
CA LEU A 80 -7.84 -6.44 -3.31
C LEU A 80 -7.96 -7.42 -2.15
N LEU A 81 -6.89 -8.16 -1.84
CA LEU A 81 -6.85 -9.12 -0.73
C LEU A 81 -7.06 -8.43 0.62
N ALA A 82 -6.50 -7.25 0.83
CA ALA A 82 -6.71 -6.45 2.05
C ALA A 82 -8.19 -6.14 2.24
N GLY A 83 -8.89 -5.73 1.18
CA GLY A 83 -10.31 -5.43 1.27
C GLY A 83 -11.17 -6.67 1.53
N ILE A 84 -10.79 -7.83 0.99
CA ILE A 84 -11.44 -9.11 1.31
C ILE A 84 -11.19 -9.47 2.78
N TYR A 85 -9.93 -9.41 3.23
CA TYR A 85 -9.54 -9.73 4.60
C TYR A 85 -10.27 -8.84 5.63
N PHE A 86 -10.25 -7.53 5.41
CA PHE A 86 -10.87 -6.56 6.33
C PHE A 86 -12.40 -6.53 6.27
N SER A 87 -13.03 -7.07 5.23
CA SER A 87 -14.50 -7.18 5.18
C SER A 87 -15.08 -8.01 6.33
N LYS A 88 -14.28 -8.91 6.90
CA LYS A 88 -14.64 -9.77 8.04
C LYS A 88 -14.32 -9.12 9.40
N GLN A 89 -13.70 -7.95 9.41
CA GLN A 89 -13.26 -7.26 10.63
C GLN A 89 -14.03 -5.97 10.85
N LYS A 90 -14.31 -5.63 12.10
CA LYS A 90 -14.98 -4.37 12.47
C LYS A 90 -13.97 -3.36 13.03
N GLY A 91 -14.21 -2.09 12.71
CA GLY A 91 -13.49 -0.96 13.31
C GLY A 91 -12.01 -0.84 12.93
N ASN A 92 -11.31 0.08 13.60
CA ASN A 92 -9.90 0.38 13.42
C ASN A 92 -9.02 -0.57 14.25
N ASN A 93 -8.84 -1.82 13.79
CA ASN A 93 -8.08 -2.83 14.51
C ASN A 93 -6.61 -2.87 14.08
N VAL A 94 -5.70 -2.46 14.98
CA VAL A 94 -4.24 -2.46 14.78
C VAL A 94 -3.71 -3.85 14.45
N TRP A 95 -4.13 -4.87 15.20
CA TRP A 95 -3.66 -6.25 15.00
C TRP A 95 -4.11 -6.83 13.66
N GLY A 96 -5.26 -6.37 13.15
CA GLY A 96 -5.68 -6.69 11.78
C GLY A 96 -4.70 -6.14 10.75
N TYR A 97 -4.21 -4.91 10.93
CA TYR A 97 -3.21 -4.34 10.02
C TYR A 97 -1.88 -5.07 10.10
N VAL A 98 -1.39 -5.34 11.31
CA VAL A 98 -0.13 -6.10 11.49
C VAL A 98 -0.23 -7.50 10.91
N THR A 99 -1.31 -8.22 11.18
CA THR A 99 -1.51 -9.58 10.66
C THR A 99 -1.54 -9.58 9.13
N PHE A 100 -2.27 -8.64 8.53
CA PHE A 100 -2.27 -8.51 7.08
C PHE A 100 -0.90 -8.12 6.54
N ALA A 101 -0.17 -7.24 7.22
CA ALA A 101 1.18 -6.87 6.81
C ALA A 101 2.12 -8.08 6.77
N VAL A 102 2.09 -8.93 7.80
CA VAL A 102 2.89 -10.16 7.81
C VAL A 102 2.56 -11.06 6.63
N VAL A 103 1.28 -11.40 6.46
CA VAL A 103 0.86 -12.32 5.39
C VAL A 103 1.08 -11.70 4.01
N GLY A 104 0.75 -10.41 3.86
CA GLY A 104 0.91 -9.66 2.62
C GLY A 104 2.36 -9.54 2.18
N THR A 105 3.29 -9.26 3.10
CA THR A 105 4.72 -9.24 2.79
C THR A 105 5.19 -10.61 2.33
N LEU A 106 4.87 -11.68 3.06
CA LEU A 106 5.29 -13.03 2.68
C LEU A 106 4.76 -13.44 1.29
N LEU A 107 3.50 -13.11 0.99
CA LEU A 107 2.92 -13.38 -0.33
C LEU A 107 3.58 -12.56 -1.44
N TYR A 108 3.81 -11.27 -1.20
CA TYR A 108 4.46 -10.39 -2.16
C TYR A 108 5.89 -10.83 -2.45
N ASP A 109 6.66 -11.14 -1.41
CA ASP A 109 8.06 -11.52 -1.49
C ASP A 109 8.23 -12.92 -2.08
N ALA A 110 7.36 -13.87 -1.76
CA ALA A 110 7.36 -15.18 -2.41
C ALA A 110 7.02 -15.06 -3.90
N PHE A 111 6.03 -14.22 -4.26
CA PHE A 111 5.68 -14.00 -5.65
C PHE A 111 6.82 -13.30 -6.39
N THR A 112 7.26 -12.15 -5.92
CA THR A 112 8.27 -11.34 -6.62
C THR A 112 9.66 -11.98 -6.60
N GLY A 113 10.10 -12.51 -5.46
CA GLY A 113 11.41 -13.10 -5.29
C GLY A 113 11.58 -14.41 -6.05
N PHE A 114 10.61 -15.33 -5.97
CA PHE A 114 10.74 -16.65 -6.60
C PHE A 114 10.35 -16.67 -8.08
N THR A 115 9.68 -15.63 -8.58
CA THR A 115 9.32 -15.57 -9.99
C THR A 115 10.16 -14.56 -10.75
N ILE A 116 10.31 -13.31 -10.28
CA ILE A 116 10.83 -12.26 -11.14
C ILE A 116 12.33 -12.39 -11.37
N GLY A 117 13.12 -12.66 -10.32
CA GLY A 117 14.56 -12.93 -10.43
C GLY A 117 14.86 -14.07 -11.42
N PRO A 118 14.33 -15.29 -11.17
CA PRO A 118 14.56 -16.42 -12.06
C PRO A 118 14.02 -16.25 -13.48
N LEU A 119 12.82 -15.69 -13.66
CA LEU A 119 12.19 -15.60 -14.98
C LEU A 119 12.72 -14.46 -15.85
N PHE A 120 13.09 -13.32 -15.25
CA PHE A 120 13.48 -12.13 -16.01
C PHE A 120 14.96 -11.80 -15.94
N PHE A 121 15.69 -12.30 -14.94
CA PHE A 121 17.10 -11.98 -14.71
C PHE A 121 18.02 -13.20 -14.72
N TYR A 122 17.51 -14.37 -15.09
CA TYR A 122 18.27 -15.64 -15.16
C TYR A 122 18.97 -16.00 -13.84
N GLN A 123 18.46 -15.48 -12.72
CA GLN A 123 18.98 -15.80 -11.40
C GLN A 123 18.70 -17.27 -11.09
N SER A 124 19.68 -17.97 -10.53
CA SER A 124 19.45 -19.35 -10.08
C SER A 124 18.40 -19.38 -8.97
N PHE A 125 17.58 -20.43 -8.92
CA PHE A 125 16.55 -20.54 -7.88
C PHE A 125 17.14 -20.55 -6.47
N SER A 126 18.31 -21.18 -6.27
CA SER A 126 19.00 -21.20 -4.98
C SER A 126 19.42 -19.79 -4.55
N GLU A 127 20.00 -19.01 -5.46
CA GLU A 127 20.40 -17.64 -5.19
C GLU A 127 19.19 -16.76 -4.87
N ALA A 128 18.12 -16.87 -5.66
CA ALA A 128 16.86 -16.17 -5.40
C ALA A 128 16.30 -16.56 -4.02
N PHE A 129 16.27 -17.85 -3.68
CA PHE A 129 15.74 -18.33 -2.42
C PHE A 129 16.54 -17.82 -1.20
N PHE A 130 17.86 -18.00 -1.20
CA PHE A 130 18.69 -17.59 -0.07
C PHE A 130 18.81 -16.07 0.04
N GLY A 131 18.83 -15.34 -1.08
CA GLY A 131 18.79 -13.88 -1.09
C GLY A 131 17.45 -13.32 -0.59
N GLN A 132 16.35 -14.03 -0.85
CA GLN A 132 15.02 -13.61 -0.43
C GLN A 132 14.82 -13.66 1.09
N ILE A 133 15.52 -14.53 1.82
CA ILE A 133 15.38 -14.64 3.29
C ILE A 133 15.73 -13.33 4.01
N PRO A 134 16.97 -12.79 3.91
CA PRO A 134 17.32 -11.54 4.58
C PRO A 134 16.51 -10.35 4.04
N PHE A 135 16.20 -10.35 2.74
CA PHE A 135 15.32 -9.35 2.13
C PHE A 135 13.92 -9.34 2.78
N THR A 136 13.33 -10.52 2.93
CA THR A 136 11.97 -10.68 3.48
C THR A 136 11.95 -10.31 4.95
N LEU A 137 12.95 -10.69 5.73
CA LEU A 137 13.04 -10.28 7.14
C LEU A 137 13.11 -8.75 7.25
N TYR A 138 13.87 -8.12 6.38
CA TYR A 138 13.98 -6.66 6.32
C TYR A 138 12.64 -6.00 5.97
N HIS A 139 12.04 -6.42 4.85
CA HIS A 139 10.77 -5.92 4.35
C HIS A 139 9.63 -6.13 5.37
N LEU A 140 9.60 -7.31 6.01
CA LEU A 140 8.63 -7.68 7.03
C LEU A 140 8.75 -6.77 8.25
N SER A 141 9.97 -6.53 8.73
CA SER A 141 10.19 -5.66 9.90
C SER A 141 9.66 -4.24 9.66
N GLY A 142 9.98 -3.65 8.50
CA GLY A 142 9.49 -2.33 8.11
C GLY A 142 7.96 -2.30 8.00
N ASN A 143 7.37 -3.26 7.30
CA ASN A 143 5.92 -3.32 7.13
C ASN A 143 5.17 -3.54 8.45
N VAL A 144 5.67 -4.38 9.35
CA VAL A 144 5.05 -4.60 10.66
C VAL A 144 5.08 -3.31 11.49
N VAL A 145 6.24 -2.66 11.61
CA VAL A 145 6.38 -1.42 12.39
C VAL A 145 5.51 -0.32 11.82
N LEU A 146 5.58 -0.09 10.50
CA LEU A 146 4.79 0.94 9.84
C LEU A 146 3.28 0.65 9.92
N SER A 147 2.86 -0.62 9.78
CA SER A 147 1.45 -0.99 9.88
C SER A 147 0.89 -0.88 11.29
N PHE A 148 1.71 -1.16 12.30
CA PHE A 148 1.33 -0.97 13.70
C PHE A 148 1.08 0.51 14.01
N ILE A 149 1.92 1.40 13.48
CA ILE A 149 1.88 2.84 13.79
C ILE A 149 1.00 3.61 12.80
N LEU A 150 1.35 3.61 11.52
CA LEU A 150 0.78 4.53 10.54
C LEU A 150 -0.60 4.09 10.05
N SER A 151 -0.89 2.80 9.85
CA SER A 151 -2.22 2.38 9.38
C SER A 151 -3.37 2.84 10.29
N PRO A 152 -3.34 2.62 11.62
CA PRO A 152 -4.41 3.14 12.48
C PRO A 152 -4.44 4.67 12.54
N LEU A 153 -3.28 5.34 12.46
CA LEU A 153 -3.22 6.81 12.44
C LEU A 153 -3.84 7.39 11.16
N ILE A 154 -3.49 6.85 9.99
CA ILE A 154 -4.08 7.24 8.70
C ILE A 154 -5.59 6.98 8.73
N TYR A 155 -6.03 5.85 9.30
CA TYR A 155 -7.46 5.59 9.44
C TYR A 155 -8.16 6.67 10.28
N GLN A 156 -7.62 7.02 11.44
CA GLN A 156 -8.24 8.03 12.31
C GLN A 156 -8.19 9.43 11.68
N TRP A 157 -7.02 9.85 11.21
CA TRP A 157 -6.79 11.21 10.75
C TRP A 157 -7.42 11.50 9.38
N VAL A 158 -7.35 10.56 8.44
CA VAL A 158 -7.86 10.73 7.07
C VAL A 158 -9.22 10.10 6.90
N ILE A 159 -9.33 8.81 7.19
CA ILE A 159 -10.49 8.01 6.77
C ILE A 159 -11.71 8.31 7.63
N ALA A 160 -11.57 8.33 8.95
CA ALA A 160 -12.65 8.57 9.90
C ALA A 160 -13.02 10.05 10.04
N ASN A 161 -12.17 10.97 9.60
CA ASN A 161 -12.36 12.40 9.79
C ASN A 161 -13.46 12.97 8.86
N PRO A 162 -14.58 13.49 9.39
CA PRO A 162 -15.66 14.05 8.57
C PRO A 162 -15.29 15.39 7.94
N LYS A 163 -14.35 16.15 8.52
CA LYS A 163 -13.89 17.44 7.97
C LYS A 163 -13.08 17.30 6.68
N LEU A 164 -12.66 16.08 6.35
CA LEU A 164 -11.97 15.75 5.10
C LEU A 164 -12.92 15.14 4.06
N GLU A 165 -14.23 15.11 4.31
CA GLU A 165 -15.20 14.76 3.28
C GLU A 165 -15.22 15.82 2.17
N THR A 166 -15.27 15.38 0.91
CA THR A 166 -15.26 16.28 -0.25
C THR A 166 -16.34 17.34 -0.16
N ASN A 167 -17.56 16.95 0.23
CA ASN A 167 -18.69 17.88 0.31
C ASN A 167 -18.46 18.96 1.38
N TYR A 168 -17.89 18.60 2.53
CA TYR A 168 -17.59 19.55 3.60
C TYR A 168 -16.57 20.60 3.15
N ILE A 169 -15.51 20.16 2.46
CA ILE A 169 -14.47 21.07 1.95
C ILE A 169 -15.04 21.97 0.86
N MET A 170 -15.78 21.42 -0.12
CA MET A 170 -16.38 22.20 -1.19
C MET A 170 -17.37 23.25 -0.67
N GLN A 171 -18.18 22.90 0.33
CA GLN A 171 -19.09 23.85 0.97
C GLN A 171 -18.32 25.00 1.64
N LYS A 172 -17.23 24.69 2.35
CA LYS A 172 -16.41 25.71 3.02
C LYS A 172 -15.68 26.63 2.03
N LEU A 173 -15.31 26.12 0.85
CA LEU A 173 -14.68 26.92 -0.22
C LEU A 173 -15.69 27.78 -0.97
N ALA A 174 -16.93 27.31 -1.16
CA ALA A 174 -17.99 28.06 -1.84
C ALA A 174 -18.63 29.17 -0.96
N LEU A 175 -18.42 29.11 0.36
CA LEU A 175 -18.87 30.13 1.32
C LEU A 175 -17.80 31.21 1.59
N LYS A 176 -16.68 31.17 0.87
CA LYS A 176 -15.65 32.22 0.83
C LYS A 176 -15.71 32.91 -0.52
#